data_AF-A0A9D4MTF5-F1
#
_entry.id   AF-A0A9D4MTF5-F1
#
_cell.length_a   1.000
_cell.length_b   1.000
_cell.length_c   1.000
_cell.angle_alpha   90.00
_cell.angle_beta   90.00
_cell.angle_gamma   90.00
#
_symmetry.space_group_name_H-M   'P 1'
#
loop_
_entity.id
_entity.type
_entity.pdbx_description
1 polymer ?
#
loop_
_entity_poly.entity_id
_entity_poly.type
_entity_poly.pdbx_seq_one_letter_code
_entity_poly.pdbx_strand_id
1 'polypeptide(L)'
;MVWLNVYNTNNDPKVIGGYFLKVVEIIGGTAYMIRGDFGTENVLIKDMQNWFKRHSDHDTSYLEGASTQNQRIEGWWSYLRRQHIQHWMDIFKNL
;
A
#
# COMPACT_ATOMS: atom_id res chain seq x y z
N MET A 1 -4.98 10.48 2.43
CA MET A 1 -4.94 9.00 2.50
C MET A 1 -5.92 8.46 1.47
N VAL A 2 -5.53 7.44 0.70
CA VAL A 2 -6.34 6.90 -0.41
C VAL A 2 -7.22 5.72 0.07
N TRP A 3 -6.69 4.85 0.92
CA TRP A 3 -7.43 3.73 1.51
C TRP A 3 -6.72 3.22 2.78
N LEU A 4 -7.47 2.54 3.64
CA LEU A 4 -6.99 1.81 4.82
C LEU A 4 -7.94 0.63 5.07
N ASN A 5 -7.43 -0.60 5.00
CA ASN A 5 -8.19 -1.81 5.34
C ASN A 5 -7.53 -2.53 6.51
N VAL A 6 -8.32 -3.00 7.46
CA VAL A 6 -7.87 -3.82 8.59
C VAL A 6 -8.09 -5.29 8.23
N TYR A 7 -7.05 -6.11 8.38
CA TYR A 7 -7.12 -7.54 8.06
C TYR A 7 -6.22 -8.35 9.01
N ASN A 8 -6.47 -9.66 9.12
CA ASN A 8 -5.75 -10.55 10.02
C ASN A 8 -4.43 -11.12 9.44
N THR A 9 -4.20 -10.98 8.12
CA THR A 9 -2.96 -11.37 7.45
C THR A 9 -2.60 -10.44 6.29
N ASN A 10 -1.38 -9.89 6.29
CA ASN A 10 -0.85 -9.09 5.17
C ASN A 10 0.04 -9.92 4.23
N ASN A 11 0.26 -11.20 4.52
CA ASN A 11 1.27 -12.01 3.82
C ASN A 11 0.81 -12.57 2.46
N ASP A 12 -0.47 -12.44 2.10
CA ASP A 12 -0.98 -12.85 0.78
C ASP A 12 -1.00 -11.66 -0.19
N PRO A 13 -0.13 -11.65 -1.22
CA PRO A 13 -0.09 -10.58 -2.22
C PRO A 13 -1.43 -10.35 -2.92
N LYS A 14 -2.29 -11.38 -3.03
CA LYS A 14 -3.61 -11.25 -3.68
C LYS A 14 -4.55 -10.36 -2.89
N VAL A 15 -4.49 -10.41 -1.56
CA VAL A 15 -5.29 -9.55 -0.69
C VAL A 15 -4.91 -8.09 -0.92
N ILE A 16 -3.61 -7.80 -0.89
CA ILE A 16 -3.09 -6.44 -1.11
C ILE A 16 -3.39 -5.97 -2.55
N GLY A 17 -3.15 -6.81 -3.56
CA GLY A 17 -3.44 -6.51 -4.96
C GLY A 17 -4.92 -6.25 -5.21
N GLY A 18 -5.82 -7.00 -4.56
CA GLY A 18 -7.26 -6.79 -4.65
C GLY A 18 -7.69 -5.42 -4.11
N TYR A 19 -7.11 -4.99 -3.00
CA TYR A 19 -7.37 -3.65 -2.48
C TYR A 19 -6.84 -2.55 -3.41
N PHE A 20 -5.67 -2.76 -4.01
CA PHE A 20 -5.13 -1.82 -5.00
C PHE A 20 -6.06 -1.68 -6.21
N LEU A 21 -6.53 -2.80 -6.79
CA LEU A 21 -7.47 -2.77 -7.92
C LEU A 21 -8.78 -2.06 -7.58
N LYS A 22 -9.33 -2.32 -6.40
CA LYS A 22 -10.56 -1.65 -5.93
C LYS A 22 -10.38 -0.13 -5.89
N VAL A 23 -9.20 0.34 -5.47
CA VAL A 23 -8.88 1.77 -5.44
C VAL A 23 -8.75 2.34 -6.85
N VAL A 24 -8.06 1.64 -7.74
CA VAL A 24 -7.93 2.04 -9.16
C VAL A 24 -9.32 2.15 -9.81
N GLU A 25 -10.21 1.21 -9.54
CA GLU A 25 -11.59 1.22 -10.01
C GLU A 25 -12.37 2.41 -9.47
N ILE A 26 -12.35 2.64 -8.15
CA ILE A 26 -13.05 3.77 -7.50
C ILE A 26 -12.58 5.12 -8.03
N ILE A 27 -11.28 5.26 -8.29
CA ILE A 27 -10.68 6.51 -8.78
C ILE A 27 -10.85 6.67 -10.30
N GLY A 28 -11.11 5.58 -11.03
CA GLY A 28 -11.15 5.57 -12.49
C GLY A 28 -9.77 5.69 -13.14
N GLY A 29 -8.70 5.33 -12.41
CA GLY A 29 -7.32 5.47 -12.87
C GLY A 29 -6.29 5.06 -11.82
N THR A 30 -5.02 4.99 -12.22
CA THR A 30 -3.91 4.61 -11.34
C THR A 30 -3.00 5.78 -10.97
N ALA A 31 -2.17 5.59 -9.95
CA ALA A 31 -1.14 6.54 -9.56
C ALA A 31 -0.12 6.76 -10.69
N TYR A 32 0.49 7.95 -10.72
CA TYR A 32 1.60 8.23 -11.63
C TYR A 32 2.79 7.31 -11.38
N MET A 33 3.14 7.15 -10.11
CA MET A 33 4.25 6.31 -9.63
C MET A 33 3.87 5.77 -8.26
N ILE A 34 4.17 4.48 -8.03
CA ILE A 34 4.02 3.84 -6.73
C ILE A 34 5.40 3.61 -6.13
N ARG A 35 5.50 3.72 -4.80
CA ARG A 35 6.71 3.38 -4.08
C ARG A 35 6.39 2.33 -3.03
N GLY A 36 7.22 1.30 -2.94
CA GLY A 36 7.11 0.26 -1.92
C GLY A 36 8.48 -0.19 -1.42
N ASP A 37 8.46 -1.03 -0.40
CA ASP A 37 9.63 -1.77 0.06
C ASP A 37 9.91 -2.99 -0.85
N PHE A 38 11.00 -3.69 -0.55
CA PHE A 38 11.40 -4.93 -1.24
C PHE A 38 10.62 -6.16 -0.76
N GLY A 39 9.35 -5.99 -0.37
CA GLY A 39 8.49 -7.08 0.13
C GLY A 39 7.87 -7.92 -0.98
N THR A 40 7.73 -9.23 -0.73
CA THR A 40 7.00 -10.15 -1.64
C THR A 40 5.50 -9.87 -1.66
N GLU A 41 4.97 -9.26 -0.60
CA GLU A 41 3.56 -8.88 -0.44
C GLU A 41 3.10 -7.85 -1.49
N ASN A 42 4.01 -7.01 -1.98
CA ASN A 42 3.71 -5.90 -2.91
C ASN A 42 3.98 -6.24 -4.38
N VAL A 43 4.43 -7.47 -4.69
CA VAL A 43 4.80 -7.88 -6.06
C VAL A 43 3.64 -7.71 -7.04
N LEU A 44 2.41 -8.08 -6.63
CA LEU A 44 1.25 -7.91 -7.50
C LEU A 44 0.91 -6.44 -7.75
N ILE A 45 1.12 -5.53 -6.79
CA ILE A 45 0.94 -4.09 -7.02
C ILE A 45 1.92 -3.60 -8.08
N LYS A 46 3.19 -4.01 -7.97
CA LYS A 46 4.24 -3.65 -8.94
C LYS A 46 3.86 -4.08 -10.36
N ASP A 47 3.43 -5.33 -10.52
CA ASP A 47 3.02 -5.86 -11.83
C ASP A 47 1.80 -5.15 -12.39
N MET A 48 0.76 -4.94 -11.57
CA MET A 48 -0.44 -4.21 -11.97
C MET A 48 -0.13 -2.77 -12.36
N GLN A 49 0.70 -2.07 -11.59
CA GLN A 49 1.08 -0.69 -11.85
C GLN A 49 1.86 -0.55 -13.17
N ASN A 50 2.84 -1.45 -13.39
CA ASN A 50 3.55 -1.53 -14.66
C ASN A 50 2.59 -1.80 -15.83
N TRP A 51 1.61 -2.69 -15.63
CA TRP A 51 0.60 -2.96 -16.65
C TRP A 51 -0.25 -1.73 -16.98
N PHE A 52 -0.75 -1.01 -15.97
CA PHE A 52 -1.57 0.19 -16.17
C PHE A 52 -0.78 1.31 -16.87
N LYS A 53 0.54 1.39 -16.66
CA LYS A 53 1.42 2.44 -17.20
C LYS A 53 2.24 2.02 -18.42
N ARG A 54 2.00 0.83 -18.99
CA ARG A 54 2.76 0.26 -20.11
C ARG A 54 2.83 1.11 -21.39
N HIS A 55 1.90 2.05 -21.56
CA HIS A 55 1.86 2.98 -22.70
C HIS A 55 2.18 4.42 -22.31
N SER A 56 2.71 4.65 -21.10
CA SER A 56 3.13 5.99 -20.69
C SER A 56 4.58 6.24 -21.05
N ASP A 57 4.92 7.49 -21.41
CA ASP A 57 6.28 7.92 -21.77
C ASP A 57 7.28 7.93 -20.60
N HIS A 58 6.96 7.26 -19.48
CA HIS A 58 7.79 7.24 -18.28
C HIS A 58 8.42 5.87 -18.07
N ASP A 59 9.74 5.85 -17.92
CA ASP A 59 10.54 4.62 -17.78
C ASP A 59 10.29 3.86 -16.47
N THR A 60 9.68 4.48 -15.45
CA THR A 60 9.51 3.83 -14.15
C THR A 60 8.17 4.18 -13.51
N SER A 61 7.30 3.18 -13.40
CA SER A 61 5.97 3.31 -12.78
C SER A 61 5.92 2.85 -11.32
N TYR A 62 6.96 2.14 -10.87
CA TYR A 62 7.10 1.60 -9.53
C TYR A 62 8.55 1.73 -9.04
N LEU A 63 8.75 2.27 -7.84
CA LEU A 63 10.05 2.40 -7.17
C LEU A 63 10.12 1.49 -5.96
N GLU A 64 11.12 0.61 -5.95
CA GLU A 64 11.52 -0.13 -4.76
C GLU A 64 12.64 0.64 -4.07
N GLY A 65 12.60 0.70 -2.74
CA GLY A 65 13.69 1.29 -1.98
C GLY A 65 13.75 0.80 -0.55
N ALA A 66 14.90 1.06 0.08
CA ALA A 66 15.12 0.69 1.46
C ALA A 66 14.08 1.32 2.39
N SER A 67 13.77 0.63 3.49
CA SER A 67 12.84 1.10 4.54
C SER A 67 13.18 2.50 5.06
N THR A 68 14.46 2.88 5.06
CA THR A 68 14.92 4.23 5.43
C THR A 68 14.31 5.35 4.60
N GLN A 69 13.76 5.06 3.42
CA GLN A 69 13.07 6.02 2.56
C GLN A 69 11.53 5.96 2.69
N ASN A 70 10.99 5.04 3.49
CA ASN A 70 9.55 4.91 3.78
C ASN A 70 9.09 5.75 5.00
N GLN A 71 9.92 6.68 5.46
CA GLN A 71 9.67 7.51 6.65
C GLN A 71 8.34 8.26 6.63
N ARG A 72 7.86 8.67 5.44
CA ARG A 72 6.58 9.38 5.32
C ARG A 72 5.40 8.49 5.73
N ILE A 73 5.39 7.24 5.27
CA ILE A 73 4.31 6.32 5.58
C ILE A 73 4.44 5.80 7.03
N GLU A 74 5.65 5.55 7.51
CA GLU A 74 5.93 5.20 8.91
C GLU A 74 5.51 6.32 9.89
N GLY A 75 5.82 7.56 9.57
CA GLY A 75 5.40 8.73 10.35
C GLY A 75 3.88 8.87 10.38
N TRP A 76 3.21 8.62 9.25
CA TRP A 76 1.76 8.62 9.18
C TRP A 76 1.15 7.48 10.01
N TRP A 77 1.71 6.26 9.95
CA TRP A 77 1.30 5.14 10.82
C TRP A 77 1.44 5.47 12.30
N SER A 78 2.53 6.14 12.69
CA SER A 78 2.77 6.60 14.06
C SER A 78 1.74 7.66 14.50
N TYR A 79 1.38 8.58 13.61
CA TYR A 79 0.30 9.54 13.86
C TYR A 79 -1.06 8.84 14.03
N LEU A 80 -1.45 7.99 13.08
CA LEU A 80 -2.72 7.26 13.12
C LEU A 80 -2.85 6.44 14.40
N ARG A 81 -1.79 5.71 14.76
CA ARG A 81 -1.73 4.93 16.00
C ARG A 81 -2.06 5.78 17.21
N ARG A 82 -1.30 6.88 17.40
CA ARG A 82 -1.42 7.75 18.58
C ARG A 82 -2.77 8.43 18.69
N GLN A 83 -3.38 8.82 17.57
CA GLN A 83 -4.58 9.66 17.57
C GLN A 83 -5.88 8.89 17.46
N HIS A 84 -5.90 7.73 16.79
CA HIS A 84 -7.16 7.16 16.32
C HIS A 84 -7.31 5.65 16.58
N ILE A 85 -6.23 4.86 16.56
CA ILE A 85 -6.37 3.39 16.53
C ILE A 85 -5.77 2.66 17.72
N GLN A 86 -5.02 3.32 18.62
CA GLN A 86 -4.38 2.66 19.76
C GLN A 86 -5.39 1.87 20.62
N HIS A 87 -6.53 2.49 20.95
CA HIS A 87 -7.60 1.85 21.72
C HIS A 87 -8.09 0.54 21.08
N TRP A 88 -8.36 0.57 19.77
CA TRP A 88 -8.83 -0.60 19.03
C TRP A 88 -7.76 -1.69 18.94
N MET A 89 -6.49 -1.30 18.74
CA MET A 89 -5.38 -2.27 18.74
C MET A 89 -5.26 -3.00 20.07
N ASP A 90 -5.48 -2.31 21.19
CA ASP A 90 -5.40 -2.93 22.51
C ASP A 90 -6.59 -3.86 22.80
N ILE A 91 -7.78 -3.54 22.27
CA ILE A 91 -8.93 -4.45 22.30
C ILE A 91 -8.65 -5.72 21.49
N PHE A 92 -8.23 -5.56 20.23
CA PHE A 92 -8.05 -6.71 19.31
C PHE A 92 -6.83 -7.56 19.62
N LYS A 93 -5.82 -7.07 20.33
CA LYS A 93 -4.69 -7.88 20.79
C LYS A 93 -5.07 -8.97 21.80
N ASN A 94 -6.18 -8.79 22.50
CA ASN A 94 -6.62 -9.67 23.59
C ASN A 94 -7.79 -10.57 23.20
N LEU A 95 -8.13 -10.62 21.91
CA LEU A 95 -9.13 -11.50 21.30
C LEU A 95 -8.42 -12.62 20.53
#